data_AF-A0A8I2K7C7-F1
#
_entry.id   AF-A0A8I2K7C7-F1
#
_cell.length_a   1.000
_cell.length_b   1.000
_cell.length_c   1.000
_cell.angle_alpha   90.00
_cell.angle_beta   90.00
_cell.angle_gamma   90.00
#
_symmetry.space_group_name_H-M   'P 1'
#
loop_
_entity.id
_entity.type
_entity.pdbx_description
1 polymer ?
#
loop_
_entity_poly.entity_id
_entity_poly.type
_entity_poly.pdbx_seq_one_letter_code
_entity_poly.pdbx_strand_id
1 'polypeptide(L)'
;MKIKVIAVMSVLLTCGLFFFPAPASAYPQTNEPVNVSEEPAADAEDFPTLARTGLHSETELKQTRMITGRSTAEITMMGRPGRSSGAGFMGENEDIISVLINDNRLVKKLGLTHPQMAKPLLYVWKLIKQHEEMNREKGQQPKNLDHFMYNGKKIYLKSQSGHGWQDSIFNDGIRGMYHIEVRRELEPE
;
A
#
# COMPACT_ATOMS: atom_id res chain seq x y z
N MET A 1 1.23 1.73 28.38
CA MET A 1 -0.02 1.83 27.60
C MET A 1 0.18 1.10 26.27
N LYS A 2 -0.48 -0.05 26.05
CA LYS A 2 -0.34 -0.82 24.80
C LYS A 2 -1.31 -0.26 23.77
N ILE A 3 -0.90 0.73 22.98
CA ILE A 3 -1.68 1.16 21.83
C ILE A 3 -1.52 0.05 20.77
N LYS A 4 -2.53 -0.81 20.65
CA LYS A 4 -2.67 -1.65 19.46
C LYS A 4 -3.06 -0.70 18.33
N VAL A 5 -2.10 -0.24 17.55
CA VAL A 5 -2.39 0.28 16.21
C VAL A 5 -2.76 -0.94 15.38
N ILE A 6 -4.02 -1.37 15.49
CA ILE A 6 -4.62 -2.24 14.48
C ILE A 6 -4.85 -1.31 13.30
N ALA A 7 -3.80 -1.06 12.53
CA ALA A 7 -3.99 -0.69 11.15
C ALA A 7 -4.57 -1.95 10.52
N VAL A 8 -5.90 -2.06 10.50
CA VAL A 8 -6.58 -2.88 9.50
C VAL A 8 -6.21 -2.20 8.19
N MET A 9 -5.03 -2.52 7.68
CA MET A 9 -4.68 -2.29 6.29
C MET A 9 -5.53 -3.28 5.48
N SER A 10 -6.86 -3.10 5.52
CA SER A 10 -7.64 -3.33 4.32
C SER A 10 -6.92 -2.49 3.29
N VAL A 11 -6.32 -3.21 2.36
CA VAL A 11 -5.45 -2.77 1.28
C VAL A 11 -6.20 -1.80 0.36
N LEU A 12 -6.61 -0.62 0.85
CA LEU A 12 -6.38 0.60 0.12
C LEU A 12 -4.89 0.91 0.26
N LEU A 13 -4.07 0.04 -0.33
CA LEU A 13 -2.84 0.55 -0.88
C LEU A 13 -3.29 1.69 -1.79
N THR A 14 -2.82 2.89 -1.49
CA THR A 14 -2.70 4.00 -2.43
C THR A 14 -1.95 3.62 -3.73
N CYS A 15 -1.69 2.34 -3.99
CA CYS A 15 -1.05 1.78 -5.18
C CYS A 15 -1.95 1.69 -6.42
N GLY A 16 -3.24 2.02 -6.31
CA GLY A 16 -4.03 2.33 -7.51
C GLY A 16 -3.52 3.54 -8.29
N LEU A 17 -2.63 4.31 -7.67
CA LEU A 17 -2.00 5.47 -8.26
C LEU A 17 -0.52 5.29 -8.53
N PHE A 18 0.12 4.27 -7.97
CA PHE A 18 1.58 4.13 -7.99
C PHE A 18 1.98 2.92 -8.85
N PHE A 19 2.58 3.19 -10.02
CA PHE A 19 3.08 2.14 -10.92
C PHE A 19 4.42 1.59 -10.41
N PHE A 20 4.59 0.25 -10.38
CA PHE A 20 5.86 -0.39 -10.00
C PHE A 20 6.43 -1.18 -11.18
N PRO A 21 7.62 -0.84 -11.72
CA PRO A 21 8.34 -1.76 -12.59
C PRO A 21 8.90 -2.93 -11.76
N ALA A 22 8.86 -4.15 -12.31
CA ALA A 22 9.45 -5.32 -11.67
C ALA A 22 10.96 -5.41 -12.01
N PRO A 23 11.88 -5.47 -11.04
CA PRO A 23 13.26 -5.84 -11.33
C PRO A 23 13.40 -7.37 -11.31
N ALA A 24 14.11 -7.88 -12.32
CA ALA A 24 14.65 -9.24 -12.33
C ALA A 24 16.04 -9.22 -11.67
N SER A 25 16.21 -9.91 -10.54
CA SER A 25 17.47 -10.56 -10.09
C SER A 25 17.58 -10.62 -8.55
N ALA A 26 17.75 -11.85 -8.06
CA ALA A 26 18.35 -12.34 -6.82
C ALA A 26 18.72 -11.32 -5.72
N TYR A 27 18.14 -11.52 -4.53
CA TYR A 27 18.45 -10.75 -3.35
C TYR A 27 18.93 -11.65 -2.19
N PRO A 28 20.04 -11.31 -1.52
CA PRO A 28 20.57 -12.11 -0.41
C PRO A 28 19.93 -11.74 0.95
N GLN A 29 19.98 -12.69 1.89
CA GLN A 29 19.67 -12.44 3.30
C GLN A 29 20.78 -11.57 3.88
N THR A 30 20.52 -10.29 4.07
CA THR A 30 21.50 -9.37 4.66
C THR A 30 20.83 -8.48 5.70
N ASN A 31 21.58 -8.16 6.75
CA ASN A 31 21.31 -7.03 7.64
C ASN A 31 21.63 -5.68 6.94
N GLU A 32 21.78 -5.69 5.61
CA GLU A 32 22.04 -4.50 4.82
C GLU A 32 20.70 -3.85 4.44
N PRO A 33 20.66 -2.51 4.38
CA PRO A 33 19.45 -1.79 3.99
C PRO A 33 19.04 -2.23 2.58
N VAL A 34 17.81 -2.73 2.45
CA VAL A 34 17.24 -3.01 1.13
C VAL A 34 17.20 -1.69 0.37
N ASN A 35 17.91 -1.65 -0.77
CA ASN A 35 17.99 -0.46 -1.61
C ASN A 35 16.65 -0.26 -2.34
N VAL A 36 15.80 0.59 -1.76
CA VAL A 36 14.53 1.03 -2.34
C VAL A 36 14.80 2.24 -3.22
N SER A 37 15.55 2.07 -4.31
CA SER A 37 15.82 3.18 -5.22
C SER A 37 14.58 3.65 -5.98
N GLU A 38 13.50 2.85 -5.98
CA GLU A 38 12.22 3.19 -6.59
C GLU A 38 11.25 3.76 -5.56
N GLU A 39 10.90 5.03 -5.73
CA GLU A 39 9.82 5.70 -5.02
C GLU A 39 8.46 5.30 -5.61
N PRO A 40 7.37 5.31 -4.82
CA PRO A 40 6.03 5.27 -5.38
C PRO A 40 5.85 6.45 -6.37
N ALA A 41 5.63 6.17 -7.65
CA ALA A 41 5.44 7.18 -8.71
C ALA A 41 4.00 7.25 -9.22
N ALA A 42 3.35 8.42 -9.12
CA ALA A 42 1.92 8.54 -9.41
C ALA A 42 1.64 8.47 -10.92
N ASP A 43 0.48 7.92 -11.32
CA ASP A 43 0.01 8.00 -12.70
C ASP A 43 -0.27 9.45 -13.09
N ALA A 44 0.60 10.01 -13.93
CA ALA A 44 0.52 11.40 -14.37
C ALA A 44 -0.56 11.64 -15.43
N GLU A 45 -1.07 10.58 -16.09
CA GLU A 45 -2.18 10.67 -17.03
C GLU A 45 -3.49 10.89 -16.28
N ASP A 46 -3.70 10.11 -15.21
CA ASP A 46 -4.89 10.24 -14.38
C ASP A 46 -4.81 11.44 -13.41
N PHE A 47 -3.64 11.68 -12.81
CA PHE A 47 -3.47 12.68 -11.75
C PHE A 47 -2.17 13.50 -11.89
N PRO A 48 -2.12 14.45 -12.85
CA PRO A 48 -0.93 15.25 -13.10
C PRO A 48 -0.49 16.09 -11.90
N THR A 49 -1.43 16.61 -11.09
CA THR A 49 -1.05 17.37 -9.88
C THR A 49 -0.40 16.45 -8.84
N LEU A 50 -0.92 15.24 -8.65
CA LEU A 50 -0.35 14.26 -7.73
C LEU A 50 1.06 13.86 -8.17
N ALA A 51 1.26 13.54 -9.45
CA ALA A 51 2.57 13.16 -9.97
C ALA A 51 3.63 14.27 -9.79
N ARG A 52 3.23 15.53 -9.97
CA ARG A 52 4.15 16.67 -9.83
C ARG A 52 4.43 17.06 -8.38
N THR A 53 3.42 17.02 -7.51
CA THR A 53 3.50 17.64 -6.17
C THR A 53 3.47 16.63 -5.02
N GLY A 54 3.12 15.38 -5.30
CA GLY A 54 2.83 14.37 -4.29
C GLY A 54 1.51 14.59 -3.54
N LEU A 55 0.67 15.55 -3.97
CA LEU A 55 -0.64 15.84 -3.39
C LEU A 55 -1.71 15.95 -4.48
N HIS A 56 -2.95 15.55 -4.17
CA HIS A 56 -4.06 15.75 -5.09
C HIS A 56 -4.56 17.20 -5.11
N SER A 57 -5.03 17.65 -6.28
CA SER A 57 -5.88 18.82 -6.44
C SER A 57 -7.35 18.44 -6.20
N GLU A 58 -8.06 19.11 -5.29
CA GLU A 58 -9.48 18.82 -5.06
C GLU A 58 -10.34 19.11 -6.31
N THR A 59 -9.98 20.10 -7.11
CA THR A 59 -10.68 20.40 -8.37
C THR A 59 -10.50 19.28 -9.38
N GLU A 60 -9.27 18.76 -9.50
CA GLU A 60 -8.94 17.62 -10.36
C GLU A 60 -9.75 16.39 -9.93
N LEU A 61 -9.72 16.04 -8.63
CA LEU A 61 -10.49 14.93 -8.07
C LEU A 61 -12.00 15.02 -8.37
N LYS A 62 -12.60 16.22 -8.25
CA LYS A 62 -14.04 16.43 -8.54
C LYS A 62 -14.37 16.24 -10.03
N GLN A 63 -13.39 16.43 -10.91
CA GLN A 63 -13.54 16.28 -12.36
C GLN A 63 -13.17 14.88 -12.84
N THR A 64 -12.40 14.12 -12.06
CA THR A 64 -12.03 12.74 -12.37
C THR A 64 -13.28 11.87 -12.59
N ARG A 65 -13.29 11.15 -13.71
CA ARG A 65 -14.35 10.17 -14.04
C ARG A 65 -13.80 8.77 -14.20
N MET A 66 -12.54 8.66 -14.60
CA MET A 66 -11.81 7.43 -14.80
C MET A 66 -10.56 7.45 -13.92
N ILE A 67 -10.17 6.29 -13.41
CA ILE A 67 -8.87 6.03 -12.78
C ILE A 67 -8.41 4.71 -13.39
N THR A 68 -7.23 4.72 -14.01
CA THR A 68 -6.53 3.54 -14.55
C THR A 68 -7.43 2.69 -15.45
N GLY A 69 -8.23 3.38 -16.26
CA GLY A 69 -9.17 2.76 -17.21
C GLY A 69 -10.49 2.26 -16.61
N ARG A 70 -10.77 2.47 -15.32
CA ARG A 70 -12.07 2.17 -14.68
C ARG A 70 -12.82 3.43 -14.27
N SER A 71 -14.15 3.39 -14.35
CA SER A 71 -14.96 4.53 -13.91
C SER A 71 -14.96 4.66 -12.38
N THR A 72 -14.99 5.89 -11.88
CA THR A 72 -15.11 6.19 -10.44
C THR A 72 -16.35 5.53 -9.79
N ALA A 73 -17.44 5.39 -10.55
CA ALA A 73 -18.65 4.69 -10.11
C ALA A 73 -18.41 3.18 -9.95
N GLU A 74 -17.71 2.56 -10.90
CA GLU A 74 -17.33 1.15 -10.85
C GLU A 74 -16.37 0.88 -9.69
N ILE A 75 -15.35 1.71 -9.51
CA ILE A 75 -14.39 1.60 -8.41
C ILE A 75 -15.11 1.73 -7.07
N THR A 76 -16.02 2.71 -6.94
CA THR A 76 -16.85 2.88 -5.74
C THR A 76 -17.69 1.65 -5.46
N MET A 77 -18.37 1.11 -6.48
CA MET A 77 -19.18 -0.10 -6.33
C MET A 77 -18.33 -1.29 -5.86
N MET A 78 -17.16 -1.52 -6.46
CA MET A 78 -16.26 -2.61 -6.06
C MET A 78 -15.64 -2.40 -4.68
N GLY A 79 -15.46 -1.14 -4.30
CA GLY A 79 -14.85 -0.70 -3.04
C GLY A 79 -15.70 -0.94 -1.79
N ARG A 80 -17.01 -1.14 -1.94
CA ARG A 80 -17.94 -1.28 -0.81
C ARG A 80 -17.81 -2.63 -0.07
N PRO A 81 -18.29 -2.71 1.18
CA PRO A 81 -18.36 -3.97 1.92
C PRO A 81 -19.14 -5.06 1.16
N GLY A 82 -18.66 -6.30 1.25
CA GLY A 82 -19.30 -7.46 0.59
C GLY A 82 -19.16 -7.50 -0.94
N ARG A 83 -18.31 -6.63 -1.52
CA ARG A 83 -18.05 -6.60 -2.97
C ARG A 83 -16.71 -7.28 -3.27
N SER A 84 -15.69 -6.51 -3.65
CA SER A 84 -14.36 -7.08 -3.89
C SER A 84 -13.62 -7.46 -2.60
N SER A 85 -14.12 -7.03 -1.44
CA SER A 85 -13.61 -7.42 -0.12
C SER A 85 -14.75 -7.55 0.89
N GLY A 86 -14.64 -8.50 1.82
CA GLY A 86 -15.66 -8.73 2.85
C GLY A 86 -15.91 -7.50 3.72
N ALA A 87 -14.84 -6.87 4.24
CA ALA A 87 -14.93 -5.63 5.00
C ALA A 87 -15.12 -4.38 4.12
N GLY A 88 -14.81 -4.49 2.82
CA GLY A 88 -14.72 -3.34 1.93
C GLY A 88 -13.40 -2.58 2.06
N PHE A 89 -13.20 -1.68 1.11
CA PHE A 89 -12.10 -0.71 1.06
C PHE A 89 -12.55 0.67 1.57
N MET A 90 -13.83 0.98 1.42
CA MET A 90 -14.47 2.21 1.89
C MET A 90 -15.80 1.88 2.59
N GLY A 91 -16.32 2.83 3.37
CA GLY A 91 -17.62 2.71 4.02
C GLY A 91 -18.79 2.66 3.04
N GLU A 92 -19.94 2.17 3.50
CA GLU A 92 -21.15 1.99 2.66
C GLU A 92 -21.63 3.31 2.02
N ASN A 93 -21.41 4.43 2.71
CA ASN A 93 -21.85 5.76 2.31
C ASN A 93 -20.72 6.61 1.70
N GLU A 94 -19.54 6.02 1.46
CA GLU A 94 -18.41 6.69 0.83
C GLU A 94 -18.35 6.40 -0.66
N ASP A 95 -17.79 7.34 -1.42
CA ASP A 95 -17.35 7.16 -2.79
C ASP A 95 -15.84 7.35 -2.91
N ILE A 96 -15.24 6.80 -3.97
CA ILE A 96 -13.78 6.83 -4.14
C ILE A 96 -13.21 8.27 -4.14
N ILE A 97 -13.94 9.24 -4.68
CA ILE A 97 -13.48 10.64 -4.71
C ILE A 97 -13.48 11.23 -3.30
N SER A 98 -14.50 10.95 -2.50
CA SER A 98 -14.58 11.40 -1.10
C SER A 98 -13.43 10.81 -0.25
N VAL A 99 -13.08 9.54 -0.47
CA VAL A 99 -11.94 8.87 0.18
C VAL A 99 -10.63 9.56 -0.18
N LEU A 100 -10.36 9.75 -1.48
CA LEU A 100 -9.13 10.41 -1.96
C LEU A 100 -8.99 11.84 -1.44
N ILE A 101 -10.10 12.59 -1.33
CA ILE A 101 -10.11 13.94 -0.73
C ILE A 101 -9.71 13.87 0.76
N ASN A 102 -10.30 12.94 1.51
CA ASN A 102 -10.01 12.78 2.94
C ASN A 102 -8.57 12.32 3.18
N ASP A 103 -8.06 11.39 2.37
CA ASP A 103 -6.65 10.97 2.40
C ASP A 103 -5.71 12.14 2.11
N ASN A 104 -6.02 12.95 1.09
CA ASN A 104 -5.24 14.14 0.77
C ASN A 104 -5.19 15.16 1.93
N ARG A 105 -6.30 15.32 2.67
CA ARG A 105 -6.34 16.18 3.86
C ARG A 105 -5.51 15.62 5.02
N LEU A 106 -5.59 14.31 5.25
CA LEU A 106 -4.81 13.63 6.28
C LEU A 106 -3.30 13.77 6.02
N VAL A 107 -2.87 13.46 4.79
CA VAL A 107 -1.47 13.55 4.37
C VAL A 107 -0.93 14.98 4.53
N LYS A 108 -1.72 15.99 4.11
CA LYS A 108 -1.41 17.41 4.34
C LYS A 108 -1.28 17.75 5.81
N LYS A 109 -2.22 17.30 6.65
CA LYS A 109 -2.21 17.57 8.11
C LYS A 109 -0.97 16.99 8.80
N LEU A 110 -0.43 15.89 8.27
CA LEU A 110 0.79 15.27 8.76
C LEU A 110 2.07 15.93 8.22
N GLY A 111 1.96 16.90 7.31
CA GLY A 111 3.11 17.53 6.66
C GLY A 111 3.85 16.58 5.71
N LEU A 112 3.15 15.59 5.15
CA LEU A 112 3.69 14.59 4.24
C LEU A 112 3.10 14.76 2.82
N THR A 113 3.65 14.00 1.86
CA THR A 113 3.05 13.71 0.55
C THR A 113 2.59 12.26 0.46
N HIS A 114 1.76 11.94 -0.53
CA HIS A 114 1.30 10.56 -0.75
C HIS A 114 2.46 9.59 -1.01
N PRO A 115 3.46 9.88 -1.87
CA PRO A 115 4.64 9.03 -2.02
C PRO A 115 5.39 8.81 -0.70
N GLN A 116 5.58 9.87 0.10
CA GLN A 116 6.24 9.77 1.40
C GLN A 116 5.48 8.87 2.37
N MET A 117 4.15 8.94 2.39
CA MET A 117 3.31 8.08 3.22
C MET A 117 3.28 6.63 2.70
N ALA A 118 3.32 6.41 1.38
CA ALA A 118 3.29 5.09 0.76
C ALA A 118 4.64 4.36 0.82
N LYS A 119 5.77 5.08 0.87
CA LYS A 119 7.12 4.51 0.85
C LYS A 119 7.37 3.41 1.90
N PRO A 120 7.00 3.58 3.20
CA PRO A 120 7.17 2.51 4.19
C PRO A 120 6.39 1.24 3.83
N LEU A 121 5.21 1.38 3.21
CA LEU A 121 4.36 0.25 2.82
C LEU A 121 4.96 -0.50 1.63
N LEU A 122 5.45 0.24 0.63
CA LEU A 122 6.19 -0.34 -0.48
C LEU A 122 7.43 -1.10 0.01
N TYR A 123 8.12 -0.55 1.01
CA TYR A 123 9.28 -1.20 1.61
C TYR A 123 8.93 -2.54 2.25
N VAL A 124 7.88 -2.55 3.08
CA VAL A 124 7.37 -3.78 3.71
C VAL A 124 6.98 -4.82 2.65
N TRP A 125 6.29 -4.40 1.59
CA TRP A 125 5.92 -5.29 0.48
C TRP A 125 7.14 -5.90 -0.20
N LYS A 126 8.13 -5.08 -0.58
CA LYS A 126 9.38 -5.54 -1.20
C LYS A 126 10.12 -6.53 -0.29
N LEU A 127 10.18 -6.26 1.01
CA LEU A 127 10.78 -7.16 2.00
C LEU A 127 10.08 -8.52 2.06
N ILE A 128 8.74 -8.56 2.05
CA ILE A 128 7.97 -9.81 2.04
C ILE A 128 8.31 -10.62 0.79
N LYS A 129 8.25 -9.99 -0.40
CA LYS A 129 8.50 -10.68 -1.68
C LYS A 129 9.93 -11.22 -1.78
N GLN A 130 10.90 -10.41 -1.36
CA GLN A 130 12.29 -10.80 -1.28
C GLN A 130 12.48 -12.00 -0.33
N HIS A 131 11.84 -11.98 0.85
CA HIS A 131 11.95 -13.08 1.82
C HIS A 131 11.38 -14.39 1.27
N GLU A 132 10.24 -14.34 0.59
CA GLU A 132 9.65 -15.50 -0.06
C GLU A 132 10.52 -16.09 -1.17
N GLU A 133 11.08 -15.23 -2.02
CA GLU A 133 11.97 -15.65 -3.09
C GLU A 133 13.20 -16.37 -2.55
N MET A 134 13.84 -15.82 -1.52
CA MET A 134 14.98 -16.47 -0.85
C MET A 134 14.62 -17.82 -0.22
N ASN A 135 13.44 -17.94 0.39
CA ASN A 135 12.99 -19.21 0.96
C ASN A 135 12.75 -20.24 -0.16
N ARG A 136 12.12 -19.83 -1.27
CA ARG A 136 11.87 -20.67 -2.45
C ARG A 136 13.18 -21.16 -3.08
N GLU A 137 14.16 -20.28 -3.28
CA GLU A 137 15.48 -20.64 -3.82
C GLU A 137 16.22 -21.65 -2.93
N LYS A 138 16.03 -21.57 -1.62
CA LYS A 138 16.61 -22.51 -0.65
C LYS A 138 15.79 -23.79 -0.46
N GLY A 139 14.68 -23.96 -1.19
CA GLY A 139 13.74 -25.08 -0.99
C GLY A 139 13.12 -25.10 0.41
N GLN A 140 13.10 -23.97 1.10
CA GLN A 140 12.56 -23.84 2.45
C GLN A 140 11.09 -23.47 2.39
N GLN A 141 10.32 -24.00 3.35
CA GLN A 141 8.96 -23.53 3.58
C GLN A 141 8.97 -22.03 3.90
N PRO A 142 8.00 -21.26 3.39
CA PRO A 142 7.89 -19.83 3.71
C PRO A 142 7.86 -19.66 5.23
N LYS A 143 8.85 -18.95 5.77
CA LYS A 143 8.83 -18.50 7.16
C LYS A 143 8.37 -17.05 7.20
N ASN A 144 7.73 -16.68 8.30
CA ASN A 144 7.38 -15.27 8.51
C ASN A 144 8.63 -14.47 8.86
N LEU A 145 8.79 -13.31 8.22
CA LEU A 145 9.77 -12.32 8.64
C LEU A 145 9.32 -11.74 10.00
N ASP A 146 10.03 -12.04 11.08
CA ASP A 146 9.66 -11.61 12.44
C ASP A 146 9.75 -10.08 12.61
N HIS A 147 10.86 -9.49 12.17
CA HIS A 147 11.07 -8.04 12.25
C HIS A 147 12.12 -7.55 11.23
N PHE A 148 12.17 -6.24 11.05
CA PHE A 148 13.21 -5.54 10.28
C PHE A 148 13.51 -4.18 10.92
N MET A 149 14.57 -3.52 10.46
CA MET A 149 14.95 -2.17 10.90
C MET A 149 14.47 -1.12 9.90
N TYR A 150 13.84 -0.05 10.39
CA TYR A 150 13.41 1.09 9.59
C TYR A 150 13.66 2.39 10.34
N ASN A 151 14.44 3.31 9.75
CA ASN A 151 14.88 4.55 10.40
C ASN A 151 15.47 4.31 11.81
N GLY A 152 16.30 3.28 11.95
CA GLY A 152 16.91 2.88 13.23
C GLY A 152 15.96 2.28 14.25
N LYS A 153 14.67 2.09 13.92
CA LYS A 153 13.67 1.48 14.80
C LYS A 153 13.36 0.06 14.38
N LYS A 154 13.13 -0.82 15.37
CA LYS A 154 12.70 -2.20 15.16
C LYS A 154 11.21 -2.23 14.82
N ILE A 155 10.88 -2.79 13.67
CA ILE A 155 9.52 -2.96 13.18
C ILE A 155 9.21 -4.44 13.12
N TYR A 156 8.19 -4.88 13.85
CA TYR A 156 7.69 -6.25 13.82
C TYR A 156 6.70 -6.40 12.68
N LEU A 157 6.85 -7.51 11.95
CA LEU A 157 6.01 -7.82 10.81
C LEU A 157 5.38 -9.19 11.02
N LYS A 158 4.11 -9.31 10.69
CA LYS A 158 3.45 -10.59 10.56
C LYS A 158 2.68 -10.57 9.26
N SER A 159 3.01 -11.50 8.37
CA SER A 159 2.31 -11.67 7.10
C SER A 159 1.65 -13.04 7.12
N GLN A 160 0.40 -13.12 6.70
CA GLN A 160 -0.32 -14.37 6.53
C GLN A 160 -0.97 -14.38 5.16
N SER A 161 -0.72 -15.42 4.37
CA SER A 161 -1.47 -15.65 3.15
C SER A 161 -2.91 -16.03 3.49
N GLY A 162 -3.87 -15.32 2.93
CA GLY A 162 -5.29 -15.69 2.96
C GLY A 162 -5.60 -16.84 2.00
N HIS A 163 -6.80 -17.39 2.12
CA HIS A 163 -7.33 -18.30 1.10
C HIS A 163 -7.95 -17.46 -0.02
N GLY A 164 -7.25 -17.35 -1.14
CA GLY A 164 -7.73 -16.66 -2.34
C GLY A 164 -6.90 -15.44 -2.74
N TRP A 165 -7.30 -14.84 -3.86
CA TRP A 165 -6.70 -13.63 -4.42
C TRP A 165 -7.72 -12.50 -4.39
N GLN A 166 -7.26 -11.29 -4.15
CA GLN A 166 -8.03 -10.07 -4.25
C GLN A 166 -7.42 -9.20 -5.35
N ASP A 167 -8.14 -9.01 -6.45
CA ASP A 167 -7.75 -8.07 -7.49
C ASP A 167 -7.90 -6.62 -6.97
N SER A 168 -7.00 -5.75 -7.40
CA SER A 168 -7.11 -4.31 -7.14
C SER A 168 -8.38 -3.74 -7.77
N ILE A 169 -9.06 -2.85 -7.05
CA ILE A 169 -10.21 -2.11 -7.57
C ILE A 169 -9.82 -1.08 -8.64
N PHE A 170 -8.51 -0.82 -8.83
CA PHE A 170 -7.96 0.16 -9.75
C PHE A 170 -7.41 -0.46 -11.04
N ASN A 171 -7.69 -1.71 -11.40
CA ASN A 171 -7.22 -2.28 -12.69
C ASN A 171 -5.69 -2.24 -12.95
N ASP A 172 -4.88 -2.05 -11.92
CA ASP A 172 -3.42 -1.86 -12.00
C ASP A 172 -2.66 -3.19 -12.20
N GLY A 173 -3.38 -4.31 -12.37
CA GLY A 173 -2.81 -5.65 -12.46
C GLY A 173 -2.30 -6.22 -11.14
N ILE A 174 -2.45 -5.50 -10.03
CA ILE A 174 -2.01 -5.92 -8.70
C ILE A 174 -3.02 -6.92 -8.12
N ARG A 175 -2.48 -8.03 -7.60
CA ARG A 175 -3.22 -9.03 -6.82
C ARG A 175 -2.65 -9.14 -5.42
N GLY A 176 -3.50 -8.90 -4.43
CA GLY A 176 -3.19 -9.12 -3.02
C GLY A 176 -3.63 -10.50 -2.55
N MET A 177 -2.81 -11.15 -1.73
CA MET A 177 -3.22 -12.36 -0.98
C MET A 177 -2.80 -12.33 0.49
N TYR A 178 -2.25 -11.22 0.97
CA TYR A 178 -1.66 -11.14 2.30
C TYR A 178 -2.50 -10.30 3.24
N HIS A 179 -2.66 -10.81 4.45
CA HIS A 179 -2.95 -10.00 5.61
C HIS A 179 -1.63 -9.64 6.28
N ILE A 180 -1.34 -8.34 6.35
CA ILE A 180 -0.08 -7.80 6.89
C ILE A 180 -0.41 -7.03 8.17
N GLU A 181 0.19 -7.45 9.28
CA GLU A 181 0.19 -6.71 10.53
C GLU A 181 1.59 -6.10 10.76
N VAL A 182 1.63 -4.78 10.97
CA VAL A 182 2.87 -4.05 11.28
C VAL A 182 2.77 -3.48 12.69
N ARG A 183 3.77 -3.76 13.53
CA ARG A 183 3.83 -3.23 14.90
C ARG A 183 5.19 -2.58 15.15
N ARG A 184 5.21 -1.45 15.85
CA ARG A 184 6.40 -0.90 16.48
C ARG A 184 6.15 -0.60 17.95
N GLU A 185 7.21 -0.61 18.74
CA GLU A 185 7.15 -0.10 20.11
C GLU A 185 7.30 1.43 20.07
N LEU A 186 6.49 2.11 20.86
CA LEU A 186 6.57 3.56 21.01
C LEU A 186 7.64 3.86 22.05
N GLU A 187 8.49 4.82 21.74
CA GLU A 187 9.43 5.34 22.72
C GLU A 187 8.68 6.22 23.71
N PRO A 188 9.00 6.17 25.01
CA PRO A 188 8.51 7.16 25.95
C PRO A 188 8.97 8.55 25.50
N GLU A 189 8.08 9.53 25.60
CA GLU A 189 8.39 10.95 25.37
C GLU A 189 9.42 11.48 26.37
#